data_AF-A0A838KFH8-F1
#
_entry.id   AF-A0A838KFH8-F1
#
_cell.length_a   1.000
_cell.length_b   1.000
_cell.length_c   1.000
_cell.angle_alpha   90.00
_cell.angle_beta   90.00
_cell.angle_gamma   90.00
#
_symmetry.space_group_name_H-M   'P 1'
#
loop_
_entity.id
_entity.type
_entity.pdbx_description
1 polymer ?
#
loop_
_entity_poly.entity_id
_entity_poly.type
_entity_poly.pdbx_seq_one_letter_code
_entity_poly.pdbx_strand_id
1 'polypeptide(L)'
;LEVSGAGPTGDDVLLRLRDDASPAVLWAAATRYVATETAVLVAAVDRVAGPHRRAVASGGWTRMASVRAAKSSVIDRLTFSPLPEPGVAGAALLAARAAGVPARDTPAALTPTHPSEKETA
;
A
#
# COMPACT_ATOMS: atom_id res chain seq x y z
N LEU A 1 -16.26 -16.24 -13.82
CA LEU A 1 -16.04 -14.81 -13.51
C LEU A 1 -14.80 -14.34 -14.25
N GLU A 2 -14.88 -13.22 -14.96
CA GLU A 2 -13.74 -12.55 -15.60
C GLU A 2 -13.70 -11.09 -15.17
N VAL A 3 -12.49 -10.58 -14.97
CA VAL A 3 -12.22 -9.19 -14.57
C VAL A 3 -11.21 -8.61 -15.55
N SER A 4 -11.52 -7.44 -16.10
CA SER A 4 -10.63 -6.67 -16.98
C SER A 4 -10.76 -5.17 -16.67
N GLY A 5 -9.92 -4.34 -17.26
CA GLY A 5 -9.96 -2.89 -17.08
C GLY A 5 -9.01 -2.18 -18.04
N ALA A 6 -8.94 -0.86 -17.94
CA ALA A 6 -8.09 -0.03 -18.81
C ALA A 6 -6.59 -0.08 -18.45
N GLY A 7 -6.17 -1.08 -17.67
CA GLY A 7 -4.79 -1.27 -17.22
C GLY A 7 -4.46 -0.51 -15.93
N PRO A 8 -3.16 -0.35 -15.60
CA PRO A 8 -2.74 -0.01 -14.24
C PRO A 8 -3.04 1.43 -13.81
N THR A 9 -3.31 2.31 -14.78
CA THR A 9 -3.69 3.71 -14.56
C THR A 9 -5.14 3.98 -14.95
N GLY A 10 -5.92 2.94 -15.21
CA GLY A 10 -7.34 3.04 -15.50
C GLY A 10 -8.17 3.18 -14.23
N ASP A 11 -9.24 3.97 -14.30
CA ASP A 11 -10.14 4.20 -13.17
C ASP A 11 -11.32 3.21 -13.15
N ASP A 12 -11.51 2.45 -14.23
CA ASP A 12 -12.65 1.54 -14.41
C ASP A 12 -12.22 0.07 -14.51
N VAL A 13 -13.06 -0.81 -13.94
CA VAL A 13 -12.97 -2.26 -14.08
C VAL A 13 -14.28 -2.84 -14.63
N LEU A 14 -14.16 -3.74 -15.61
CA LEU A 14 -15.26 -4.47 -16.19
C LEU A 14 -15.31 -5.88 -15.58
N LEU A 15 -16.51 -6.27 -15.13
CA LEU A 15 -16.77 -7.54 -14.46
C LEU A 15 -17.76 -8.35 -15.29
N ARG A 16 -17.34 -9.51 -15.79
CA ARG A 16 -18.22 -10.45 -16.48
C ARG A 16 -18.62 -11.60 -15.56
N LEU A 17 -19.88 -11.57 -15.12
CA LEU A 17 -20.47 -12.51 -14.18
C LEU A 17 -21.09 -13.71 -14.88
N ARG A 18 -21.19 -14.82 -14.14
CA ARG A 18 -22.01 -16.00 -14.47
C ARG A 18 -23.00 -16.17 -13.31
N ASP A 19 -24.10 -16.88 -13.54
CA ASP A 19 -25.22 -16.95 -12.59
C ASP A 19 -24.84 -17.54 -11.21
N ASP A 20 -23.76 -18.30 -11.14
CA ASP A 20 -23.22 -18.92 -9.93
C ASP A 20 -22.20 -18.03 -9.16
N ALA A 21 -21.94 -16.81 -9.63
CA ALA A 21 -20.96 -15.93 -9.01
C ALA A 21 -21.46 -15.35 -7.67
N SER A 22 -20.80 -15.73 -6.58
CA SER A 22 -21.07 -15.14 -5.26
C SER A 22 -20.31 -13.81 -5.06
N PRO A 23 -20.80 -12.92 -4.17
CA PRO A 23 -20.08 -11.69 -3.83
C PRO A 23 -18.64 -11.92 -3.33
N ALA A 24 -18.39 -13.02 -2.63
CA ALA A 24 -17.06 -13.38 -2.16
C ALA A 24 -16.11 -13.72 -3.33
N VAL A 25 -16.60 -14.46 -4.33
CA VAL A 25 -15.83 -14.78 -5.54
C VAL A 25 -15.57 -13.51 -6.35
N LEU A 26 -16.55 -12.62 -6.42
CA LEU A 26 -16.42 -11.32 -7.08
C LEU A 26 -15.31 -10.47 -6.44
N TRP A 27 -15.37 -10.30 -5.13
CA TRP A 27 -14.39 -9.53 -4.37
C TRP A 27 -12.98 -10.11 -4.50
N ALA A 28 -12.84 -11.43 -4.38
CA ALA A 28 -11.56 -12.10 -4.51
C ALA A 28 -10.93 -11.90 -5.90
N ALA A 29 -11.73 -11.99 -6.96
CA ALA A 29 -11.24 -11.77 -8.32
C ALA A 29 -10.88 -10.30 -8.58
N ALA A 30 -11.69 -9.35 -8.13
CA ALA A 30 -11.39 -7.92 -8.24
C ALA A 30 -10.09 -7.56 -7.50
N THR A 31 -9.92 -8.05 -6.27
CA THR A 31 -8.70 -7.78 -5.49
C THR A 31 -7.46 -8.39 -6.15
N ARG A 32 -7.59 -9.59 -6.74
CA ARG A 32 -6.51 -10.24 -7.50
C ARG A 32 -6.14 -9.44 -8.75
N TYR A 33 -7.14 -8.98 -9.51
CA TYR A 33 -6.90 -8.14 -10.69
C TYR A 33 -6.12 -6.86 -10.30
N VAL A 34 -6.58 -6.14 -9.28
CA VAL A 34 -5.89 -4.92 -8.81
C VAL A 34 -4.48 -5.21 -8.31
N ALA A 35 -4.23 -6.39 -7.73
CA ALA A 35 -2.88 -6.81 -7.36
C ALA A 35 -1.98 -7.04 -8.59
N THR A 36 -2.50 -7.67 -9.65
CA THR A 36 -1.78 -7.81 -10.93
C THR A 36 -1.41 -6.45 -11.50
N GLU A 37 -2.35 -5.51 -11.55
CA GLU A 37 -2.10 -4.13 -12.00
C GLU A 37 -1.07 -3.41 -11.11
N THR A 38 -1.14 -3.62 -9.80
CA THR A 38 -0.16 -3.08 -8.84
C THR A 38 1.25 -3.59 -9.15
N ALA A 39 1.42 -4.86 -9.51
CA ALA A 39 2.72 -5.43 -9.87
C ALA A 39 3.33 -4.71 -11.08
N VAL A 40 2.51 -4.39 -12.09
CA VAL A 40 2.94 -3.64 -13.28
C VAL A 40 3.43 -2.23 -12.89
N LEU A 41 2.72 -1.55 -11.99
CA LEU A 41 3.14 -0.23 -11.50
C LEU A 41 4.46 -0.28 -10.72
N VAL A 42 4.63 -1.25 -9.82
CA VAL A 42 5.87 -1.42 -9.05
C VAL A 42 7.04 -1.69 -9.99
N ALA A 43 6.88 -2.60 -10.96
CA ALA A 43 7.91 -2.86 -11.96
C ALA A 43 8.23 -1.61 -12.82
N ALA A 44 7.25 -0.74 -13.07
CA ALA A 44 7.50 0.53 -13.75
C ALA A 44 8.34 1.50 -12.90
N VAL A 45 8.08 1.59 -11.59
CA VAL A 45 8.90 2.37 -10.65
C VAL A 45 10.32 1.81 -10.57
N ASP A 46 10.46 0.49 -10.44
CA ASP A 46 11.75 -0.19 -10.31
C ASP A 46 12.65 0.01 -11.54
N ARG A 47 12.08 0.09 -12.75
CA ARG A 47 12.85 0.39 -13.97
C ARG A 47 13.50 1.77 -13.96
N VAL A 48 12.92 2.73 -13.23
CA VAL A 48 13.40 4.12 -13.17
C VAL A 48 14.30 4.34 -11.95
N ALA A 49 13.86 3.86 -10.78
CA ALA A 49 14.52 4.11 -9.51
C ALA A 49 15.44 2.96 -9.03
N GLY A 50 15.42 1.83 -9.72
CA GLY A 50 15.98 0.57 -9.23
C GLY A 50 15.04 -0.12 -8.23
N PRO A 51 15.31 -1.40 -7.87
CA PRO A 51 14.47 -2.17 -6.96
C PRO A 51 14.34 -1.53 -5.57
N HIS A 52 13.13 -1.49 -5.02
CA HIS A 52 12.93 -1.00 -3.66
C HIS A 52 13.55 -1.92 -2.60
N ARG A 53 14.09 -1.32 -1.53
CA ARG A 53 14.60 -2.08 -0.36
C ARG A 53 13.51 -2.43 0.65
N ARG A 54 12.44 -1.64 0.68
CA ARG A 54 11.30 -1.78 1.59
C ARG A 54 10.09 -1.08 0.98
N ALA A 55 8.91 -1.64 1.19
CA ALA A 55 7.64 -1.00 0.86
C ALA A 55 6.77 -0.86 2.12
N VAL A 56 6.00 0.24 2.19
CA VAL A 56 5.01 0.48 3.26
C VAL A 56 3.68 0.85 2.61
N ALA A 57 2.64 0.06 2.87
CA ALA A 57 1.28 0.39 2.47
C ALA A 57 0.50 1.04 3.61
N SER A 58 -0.38 1.97 3.25
CA SER A 58 -1.27 2.71 4.14
C SER A 58 -2.63 2.97 3.46
N GLY A 59 -3.53 3.61 4.21
CA GLY A 59 -4.87 4.00 3.73
C GLY A 59 -5.97 3.06 4.17
N GLY A 60 -7.22 3.52 4.12
CA GLY A 60 -8.39 2.83 4.69
C GLY A 60 -8.58 1.39 4.20
N TRP A 61 -8.34 1.12 2.91
CA TRP A 61 -8.44 -0.23 2.33
C TRP A 61 -7.50 -1.24 2.97
N THR A 62 -6.36 -0.80 3.51
CA THR A 62 -5.44 -1.68 4.23
C THR A 62 -6.02 -2.20 5.55
N ARG A 63 -7.21 -1.77 5.99
CA ARG A 63 -7.90 -2.42 7.12
C ARG A 63 -8.50 -3.77 6.75
N MET A 64 -8.66 -4.07 5.45
CA MET A 64 -9.21 -5.33 4.97
C MET A 64 -8.12 -6.40 4.81
N ALA A 65 -8.31 -7.57 5.41
CA ALA A 65 -7.36 -8.68 5.32
C ALA A 65 -7.13 -9.14 3.86
N SER A 66 -8.18 -9.13 3.04
CA SER A 66 -8.13 -9.48 1.62
C SER A 66 -7.22 -8.54 0.82
N VAL A 67 -7.31 -7.22 1.06
CA VAL A 67 -6.45 -6.22 0.41
C VAL A 67 -5.01 -6.36 0.87
N ARG A 68 -4.78 -6.61 2.17
CA ARG A 68 -3.43 -6.87 2.69
C ARG A 68 -2.80 -8.08 2.01
N ALA A 69 -3.52 -9.20 1.97
CA ALA A 69 -3.05 -10.43 1.35
C ALA A 69 -2.71 -10.23 -0.13
N ALA A 70 -3.59 -9.55 -0.88
CA ALA A 70 -3.37 -9.31 -2.30
C ALA A 70 -2.19 -8.36 -2.59
N LYS A 71 -1.96 -7.33 -1.77
CA LYS A 71 -0.76 -6.49 -1.90
C LYS A 71 0.51 -7.24 -1.53
N SER A 72 0.48 -8.01 -0.44
CA SER A 72 1.62 -8.82 0.00
C SER A 72 2.00 -9.91 -1.01
N SER A 73 1.09 -10.36 -1.88
CA SER A 73 1.42 -11.35 -2.91
C SER A 73 2.15 -10.77 -4.13
N VAL A 74 2.23 -9.44 -4.28
CA VAL A 74 2.81 -8.79 -5.47
C VAL A 74 3.84 -7.70 -5.16
N ILE A 75 3.96 -7.27 -3.90
CA ILE A 75 4.94 -6.26 -3.48
C ILE A 75 5.93 -6.91 -2.51
N ASP A 76 7.18 -7.01 -2.93
CA ASP A 76 8.25 -7.55 -2.10
C ASP A 76 8.52 -6.68 -0.88
N ARG A 77 8.83 -7.32 0.26
CA ARG A 77 9.23 -6.64 1.51
C ARG A 77 8.20 -5.59 1.97
N LEU A 78 6.92 -5.85 1.70
CA LEU A 78 5.81 -5.00 2.09
C LEU A 78 5.52 -5.10 3.58
N THR A 79 5.45 -3.95 4.22
CA THR A 79 4.90 -3.78 5.57
C THR A 79 3.69 -2.86 5.53
N PHE A 80 2.88 -2.86 6.58
CA PHE A 80 1.72 -1.98 6.68
C PHE A 80 1.93 -0.98 7.80
N SER A 81 1.60 0.28 7.52
CA SER A 81 1.68 1.35 8.49
C SER A 81 0.76 1.06 9.69
N PRO A 82 1.23 1.22 10.94
CA PRO A 82 0.37 1.16 12.13
C PRO A 82 -0.42 2.47 12.33
N LEU A 83 -0.03 3.56 11.67
CA LEU A 83 -0.70 4.84 11.75
C LEU A 83 -2.07 4.78 11.04
N PRO A 84 -3.16 5.20 11.73
CA PRO A 84 -4.49 5.25 11.13
C PRO A 84 -4.56 6.15 9.89
N GLU A 85 -3.96 7.34 9.98
CA GLU A 85 -3.98 8.36 8.92
C GLU A 85 -2.57 8.88 8.60
N PRO A 86 -1.71 8.10 7.90
CA PRO A 86 -0.31 8.46 7.66
C PRO A 86 -0.12 9.75 6.85
N GLY A 87 -1.11 10.14 6.04
CA GLY A 87 -1.09 11.41 5.31
C GLY A 87 -1.24 12.62 6.22
N VAL A 88 -2.19 12.57 7.16
CA VAL A 88 -2.41 13.65 8.15
C VAL A 88 -1.20 13.78 9.08
N ALA A 89 -0.70 12.63 9.52
CA ALA A 89 0.56 12.46 10.24
C ALA A 89 1.74 13.19 9.54
N GLY A 90 1.97 12.93 8.25
CA GLY A 90 3.01 13.57 7.47
C GLY A 90 2.81 15.09 7.34
N ALA A 91 1.57 15.54 7.12
CA ALA A 91 1.25 16.97 7.05
C ALA A 91 1.55 17.69 8.38
N ALA A 92 1.19 17.09 9.51
CA ALA A 92 1.50 17.63 10.84
C ALA A 92 3.00 17.72 11.10
N LEU A 93 3.77 16.70 10.72
CA LEU A 93 5.24 16.70 10.80
C LEU A 93 5.85 17.85 9.99
N LEU A 94 5.37 18.05 8.75
CA LEU A 94 5.83 19.14 7.89
C LEU A 94 5.52 20.51 8.49
N ALA A 95 4.32 20.71 9.02
CA ALA A 95 3.91 21.96 9.68
C ALA A 95 4.76 22.24 10.93
N ALA A 96 4.96 21.24 11.80
CA ALA A 96 5.81 21.35 12.98
C ALA A 96 7.26 21.76 12.61
N ARG A 97 7.80 21.16 11.54
CA ARG A 97 9.15 21.47 11.07
C ARG A 97 9.28 22.91 10.55
N ALA A 98 8.26 23.42 9.87
CA ALA A 98 8.20 24.80 9.39
C ALA A 98 8.05 25.79 10.55
N ALA A 99 7.29 25.43 11.59
CA ALA A 99 7.10 26.25 12.78
C ALA A 99 8.29 26.21 13.77
N GLY A 100 9.32 25.40 13.51
CA GLY A 100 10.47 25.24 14.40
C GLY A 100 10.15 24.46 15.68
N VAL A 101 9.06 23.69 15.71
CA VAL A 101 8.65 22.88 16.86
C VAL A 101 9.56 21.63 16.96
N PRO A 102 10.18 21.34 18.13
CA PRO A 102 11.04 20.17 18.30
C PRO A 102 10.28 18.85 18.13
N ALA A 103 10.95 17.84 17.53
CA ALA A 103 10.36 16.51 17.27
C ALA A 103 9.92 15.74 18.53
N ARG A 104 10.32 16.18 19.74
CA ARG A 104 9.96 15.53 21.01
C ARG A 104 8.49 15.70 21.40
N ASP A 105 7.83 16.72 20.87
CA ASP A 105 6.40 16.97 21.10
C ASP A 105 5.52 16.39 19.99
N THR A 106 6.13 15.64 19.08
CA THR A 106 5.42 14.92 18.04
C THR A 106 4.88 13.61 18.63
N PRO A 107 3.57 13.32 18.57
CA PRO A 107 3.01 12.11 19.15
C PRO A 107 3.75 10.85 18.65
N ALA A 108 4.09 9.92 19.55
CA ALA A 108 4.94 8.75 19.31
C ALA A 108 4.53 7.89 18.10
N ALA A 109 3.27 8.01 17.69
CA ALA A 109 2.71 7.43 16.48
C ALA A 109 3.46 7.85 15.19
N LEU A 110 4.10 9.03 15.19
CA LEU A 110 4.75 9.66 14.04
C LEU A 110 6.26 9.40 13.94
N THR A 111 6.84 8.69 14.91
CA THR A 111 8.27 8.37 14.89
C THR A 111 8.50 7.15 14.00
N PRO A 112 9.24 7.25 12.87
CA PRO A 112 9.57 6.09 12.06
C PRO A 112 10.44 5.14 12.87
N THR A 113 9.94 3.93 13.17
CA THR A 113 10.76 2.87 13.73
C THR A 113 11.64 2.30 12.63
N HIS A 114 12.85 2.84 12.49
CA HIS A 114 13.92 2.14 11.79
C HIS A 114 14.35 0.96 12.67
N PRO A 115 14.34 -0.29 12.17
CA PRO A 115 15.06 -1.34 12.87
C PRO A 115 16.53 -0.96 12.86
N SER A 116 17.12 -0.86 14.05
CA SER A 116 18.56 -0.70 14.25
C SER A 116 19.25 -1.87 13.56
N GLU A 117 20.05 -1.57 12.54
CA GLU A 117 21.13 -2.46 12.11
C GLU A 117 22.13 -2.54 13.27
N LYS A 118 21.94 -3.52 14.14
CA LYS A 118 23.02 -3.96 15.02
C LYS A 118 23.97 -4.79 14.17
N GLU A 119 25.05 -4.14 13.77
CA GLU A 119 26.43 -4.61 13.97
C GLU A 119 26.53 -6.13 14.22
N THR A 120 26.82 -6.87 13.15
CA THR A 120 27.51 -8.17 13.28
C THR A 120 28.83 -8.01 12.54
N ALA A 121 29.85 -7.79 13.36
CA ALA A 121 31.24 -8.06 13.04
C ALA A 121 31.47 -9.54 12.74
#